data_AF-E4N0L7-F1
#
_entry.id   AF-E4N0L7-F1
#
_cell.length_a   1.000
_cell.length_b   1.000
_cell.length_c   1.000
_cell.angle_alpha   90.00
_cell.angle_beta   90.00
_cell.angle_gamma   90.00
#
_symmetry.space_group_name_H-M   'P 1'
#
loop_
_entity.id
_entity.type
_entity.pdbx_description
1 polymer ?
#
loop_
_entity_poly.entity_id
_entity_poly.type
_entity_poly.pdbx_seq_one_letter_code
_entity_poly.pdbx_strand_id
1 'polypeptide(L)'
;MRDHRRMSTDTDEGRKLARVVQTCSAYPSQWDAWTADGQYLYLRYRHGEGSVEWHPGPDFDDGPESWNEGRSGLLIEWDDGTDGGIIGLEDFLAAAGLVLAPGATVPEPPWHAVRSEAG
;
A
#
# COMPACT_ATOMS: atom_id res chain seq x y z
N MET A 1 -26.05 22.08 -0.83
CA MET A 1 -25.82 20.96 0.10
C MET A 1 -24.78 20.09 -0.55
N ARG A 2 -23.53 20.16 -0.07
CA ARG A 2 -22.50 19.19 -0.45
C ARG A 2 -22.48 18.21 0.72
N ASP A 3 -22.91 16.98 0.45
CA ASP A 3 -22.85 15.92 1.44
C ASP A 3 -21.41 15.79 1.94
N HIS A 4 -21.21 16.24 3.17
CA HIS A 4 -20.11 15.83 4.01
C HIS A 4 -20.33 14.33 4.26
N ARG A 5 -19.89 13.48 3.32
CA ARG A 5 -19.92 12.03 3.51
C ARG A 5 -19.16 11.74 4.79
N ARG A 6 -19.91 11.31 5.80
CA ARG A 6 -19.49 11.10 7.19
C ARG A 6 -18.20 10.28 7.26
N MET A 7 -17.05 10.92 7.45
CA MET A 7 -15.81 10.27 7.89
C MET A 7 -15.84 10.15 9.42
N SER A 8 -16.69 9.29 9.99
CA SER A 8 -16.74 9.15 11.46
C SER A 8 -16.83 7.71 11.99
N THR A 9 -16.86 6.70 11.12
CA THR A 9 -16.59 5.28 11.47
C THR A 9 -15.79 4.53 10.40
N ASP A 10 -15.46 5.21 9.29
CA ASP A 10 -14.78 4.68 8.09
C ASP A 10 -13.24 4.63 8.25
N THR A 11 -12.71 5.36 9.22
CA THR A 11 -11.26 5.52 9.42
C THR A 11 -10.56 4.26 9.94
N ASP A 12 -11.29 3.33 10.58
CA ASP A 12 -10.71 2.07 11.06
C ASP A 12 -10.65 1.00 9.96
N GLU A 13 -11.74 0.82 9.21
CA GLU A 13 -11.81 -0.17 8.13
C GLU A 13 -10.97 0.25 6.91
N GLY A 14 -10.89 1.55 6.60
CA GLY A 14 -10.00 2.07 5.56
C GLY A 14 -8.51 1.93 5.88
N ARG A 15 -8.16 1.62 7.13
CA ARG A 15 -6.78 1.36 7.57
C ARG A 15 -6.45 -0.13 7.69
N LYS A 16 -7.45 -1.00 7.56
CA LYS A 16 -7.30 -2.46 7.62
C LYS A 16 -7.15 -3.05 6.23
N LEU A 17 -6.01 -3.69 5.98
CA LEU A 17 -5.71 -4.35 4.71
C LEU A 17 -6.11 -5.83 4.79
N ALA A 18 -7.01 -6.26 3.92
CA ALA A 18 -7.43 -7.65 3.79
C ALA A 18 -6.49 -8.46 2.89
N ARG A 19 -5.78 -7.79 1.97
CA ARG A 19 -4.78 -8.40 1.11
C ARG A 19 -3.66 -7.42 0.83
N VAL A 20 -2.42 -7.91 0.84
CA VAL A 20 -1.24 -7.14 0.42
C VAL A 20 -0.37 -8.05 -0.43
N VAL A 21 0.09 -7.57 -1.59
CA VAL A 21 0.93 -8.30 -2.52
C VAL A 21 2.13 -7.43 -2.85
N GLN A 22 3.34 -7.93 -2.57
CA GLN A 22 4.56 -7.22 -2.93
C GLN A 22 4.80 -7.35 -4.44
N THR A 23 4.86 -6.21 -5.14
CA THR A 23 5.11 -6.15 -6.59
C THR A 23 6.56 -5.84 -6.91
N CYS A 24 7.27 -5.11 -6.02
CA CYS A 24 8.70 -4.89 -6.08
C CYS A 24 9.29 -4.88 -4.66
N SER A 25 10.37 -5.64 -4.42
CA SER A 25 11.10 -5.66 -3.13
C SER A 25 12.40 -4.85 -3.14
N ALA A 26 12.73 -4.24 -4.29
CA ALA A 26 13.98 -3.53 -4.50
C ALA A 26 13.76 -2.02 -4.31
N TYR A 27 14.34 -1.20 -5.19
CA TYR A 27 14.28 0.25 -5.16
C TYR A 27 13.43 0.76 -6.33
N PRO A 28 12.17 1.19 -6.14
CA PRO A 28 11.44 1.31 -4.88
C PRO A 28 10.85 -0.01 -4.37
N SER A 29 10.55 -0.07 -3.08
CA SER A 29 9.69 -1.12 -2.52
C SER A 29 8.23 -0.77 -2.75
N GLN A 30 7.45 -1.73 -3.26
CA GLN A 30 6.10 -1.51 -3.76
C GLN A 30 5.17 -2.67 -3.41
N TRP A 31 3.93 -2.33 -3.10
CA TRP A 31 2.86 -3.29 -2.85
C TRP A 31 1.54 -2.82 -3.43
N ASP A 32 0.77 -3.79 -3.88
CA ASP A 32 -0.64 -3.66 -4.15
C ASP A 32 -1.39 -4.13 -2.92
N ALA A 33 -2.31 -3.33 -2.41
CA ALA A 33 -3.10 -3.66 -1.23
C ALA A 33 -4.59 -3.46 -1.47
N TRP A 34 -5.39 -4.20 -0.72
CA TRP A 34 -6.84 -4.10 -0.74
C TRP A 34 -7.36 -4.00 0.69
N THR A 35 -8.22 -3.03 0.93
CA THR A 35 -9.01 -2.95 2.17
C THR A 35 -10.09 -4.04 2.19
N ALA A 36 -10.72 -4.25 3.34
CA ALA A 36 -11.81 -5.21 3.48
C ALA A 36 -13.03 -4.91 2.59
N ASP A 37 -13.27 -3.63 2.26
CA ASP A 37 -14.36 -3.20 1.37
C ASP A 37 -13.98 -3.32 -0.12
N GLY A 38 -12.74 -3.73 -0.43
CA GLY A 38 -12.25 -3.90 -1.79
C GLY A 38 -11.62 -2.65 -2.40
N GLN A 39 -11.49 -1.54 -1.65
CA GLN A 39 -10.70 -0.39 -2.10
C GLN A 39 -9.25 -0.81 -2.33
N TYR A 40 -8.75 -0.59 -3.55
CA TYR A 40 -7.37 -0.83 -3.92
C TYR A 40 -6.48 0.35 -3.49
N LEU A 41 -5.33 0.02 -2.90
CA LEU A 41 -4.32 0.95 -2.45
C LEU A 41 -2.98 0.58 -3.08
N TYR A 42 -2.27 1.59 -3.56
CA TYR A 42 -0.91 1.49 -4.04
C TYR A 42 0.04 2.01 -2.96
N LEU A 43 0.97 1.18 -2.55
CA LEU A 43 1.94 1.47 -1.50
C LEU A 43 3.33 1.55 -2.13
N ARG A 44 4.06 2.64 -1.86
CA ARG A 44 5.37 2.86 -2.44
C ARG A 44 6.32 3.50 -1.43
N TYR A 45 7.56 3.01 -1.41
CA TYR A 45 8.64 3.58 -0.63
C TYR A 45 9.90 3.83 -1.48
N ARG A 46 10.42 5.06 -1.46
CA ARG A 46 11.59 5.49 -2.23
C ARG A 46 12.22 6.74 -1.63
N HIS A 47 13.56 6.82 -1.59
CA HIS A 47 14.30 8.00 -1.11
C HIS A 47 13.90 8.47 0.30
N GLY A 48 13.52 7.55 1.20
CA GLY A 48 12.98 7.87 2.54
C GLY A 48 11.51 8.26 2.55
N GLU A 49 10.91 8.37 1.37
CA GLU A 49 9.53 8.81 1.20
C GLU A 49 8.61 7.60 1.06
N GLY A 50 7.59 7.53 1.90
CA GLY A 50 6.51 6.54 1.80
C GLY A 50 5.20 7.20 1.37
N SER A 51 4.47 6.56 0.46
CA SER A 51 3.16 7.01 0.00
C SER A 51 2.13 5.88 -0.04
N VAL A 52 0.89 6.23 0.32
CA VAL A 52 -0.29 5.38 0.17
C VAL A 52 -1.31 6.13 -0.69
N GLU A 53 -1.62 5.57 -1.83
CA GLU A 53 -2.51 6.17 -2.83
C GLU A 53 -3.71 5.24 -3.06
N TRP A 54 -4.91 5.78 -3.17
CA TRP A 54 -6.09 5.01 -3.59
C TRP A 54 -6.25 5.10 -5.10
N HIS A 55 -6.59 3.97 -5.74
CA HIS A 55 -6.84 3.88 -7.18
C HIS A 55 -8.10 3.02 -7.44
N PRO A 56 -8.72 3.10 -8.63
CA PRO A 56 -9.91 2.30 -8.93
C PRO A 56 -9.59 0.82 -9.16
N GLY A 57 -8.31 0.47 -9.34
CA GLY A 57 -7.79 -0.89 -9.44
C GLY A 57 -6.52 -0.97 -10.30
N PRO A 58 -5.80 -2.10 -10.28
CA PRO A 58 -4.55 -2.28 -11.04
C PRO A 58 -4.77 -2.50 -12.53
N ASP A 59 -5.99 -2.91 -12.93
CA ASP A 59 -6.38 -3.10 -14.33
C ASP A 59 -6.85 -1.81 -15.02
N PHE A 60 -6.95 -0.70 -14.27
CA PHE A 60 -7.21 0.59 -14.88
C PHE A 60 -5.94 1.13 -15.52
N ASP A 61 -6.04 1.54 -16.79
CA ASP A 61 -4.92 2.08 -17.54
C ASP A 61 -4.32 3.28 -16.78
N ASP A 62 -3.09 3.11 -16.30
CA ASP A 62 -2.30 4.10 -15.54
C ASP A 62 -1.74 5.22 -16.44
N GLY A 63 -2.30 5.39 -17.64
CA GLY A 63 -1.97 6.47 -18.55
C GLY A 63 -2.21 7.84 -17.89
N PRO A 64 -1.43 8.88 -18.26
CA PRO A 64 -1.45 10.18 -17.61
C PRO A 64 -2.82 10.88 -17.60
N GLU A 65 -3.76 10.46 -18.45
CA GLU A 65 -5.14 10.95 -18.45
C GLU A 65 -5.97 10.39 -17.28
N SER A 66 -5.71 9.17 -16.81
CA SER A 66 -6.44 8.48 -15.73
C SER A 66 -6.20 9.13 -14.35
N TRP A 67 -4.97 9.62 -14.12
CA TRP A 67 -4.57 10.32 -12.90
C TRP A 67 -5.34 11.64 -12.70
N ASN A 68 -5.78 12.28 -13.80
CA ASN A 68 -6.34 13.62 -13.77
C ASN A 68 -7.88 13.65 -13.70
N GLU A 69 -8.53 12.48 -13.70
CA GLU A 69 -9.99 12.38 -13.60
C GLU A 69 -10.51 12.34 -12.16
N GLY A 70 -9.63 12.55 -11.17
CA GLY A 70 -9.98 12.45 -9.75
C GLY A 70 -10.41 11.04 -9.35
N ARG A 71 -9.89 10.02 -10.06
CA ARG A 71 -10.12 8.59 -9.80
C ARG A 71 -9.04 7.95 -8.95
N SER A 72 -7.97 8.69 -8.65
CA SER A 72 -6.95 8.34 -7.67
C SER A 72 -6.65 9.52 -6.76
N GLY A 73 -5.97 9.24 -5.64
CA GLY A 73 -5.52 10.30 -4.75
C GLY A 73 -4.64 9.81 -3.62
N LEU A 74 -3.90 10.76 -3.03
CA LEU A 74 -2.99 10.51 -1.92
C LEU A 74 -3.76 10.45 -0.60
N LEU A 75 -3.56 9.36 0.16
CA LEU A 75 -4.09 9.21 1.51
C LEU A 75 -3.07 9.62 2.56
N ILE A 76 -1.83 9.13 2.39
CA ILE A 76 -0.75 9.25 3.37
C ILE A 76 0.55 9.46 2.61
N GLU A 77 1.34 10.42 3.07
CA GLU A 77 2.70 10.67 2.63
C GLU A 77 3.53 10.99 3.87
N TRP A 78 4.75 10.46 3.90
CA TRP A 78 5.72 10.79 4.92
C TRP A 78 7.14 10.72 4.35
N ASP A 79 8.04 11.38 5.06
CA ASP A 79 9.49 11.32 4.88
C ASP A 79 10.09 10.88 6.22
N ASP A 80 10.87 9.80 6.21
CA ASP A 80 11.56 9.32 7.43
C ASP A 80 12.95 9.94 7.63
N GLY A 81 13.37 10.85 6.74
CA GLY A 81 14.65 11.53 6.76
C GLY A 81 15.84 10.68 6.30
N THR A 82 15.60 9.45 5.82
CA THR A 82 16.61 8.65 5.14
C THR A 82 16.56 8.87 3.62
N ASP A 83 17.57 8.40 2.90
CA ASP A 83 17.52 8.29 1.42
C ASP A 83 17.30 6.82 1.02
N GLY A 84 16.60 6.06 1.88
CA GLY A 84 16.40 4.62 1.71
C GLY A 84 15.34 4.32 0.66
N GLY A 85 15.41 3.16 -0.01
CA GLY A 85 14.30 2.73 -0.88
C GLY A 85 13.94 1.27 -0.75
N ILE A 86 14.43 0.64 0.32
CA ILE A 86 14.02 -0.69 0.74
C ILE A 86 13.46 -0.56 2.16
N ILE A 87 12.25 -1.07 2.36
CA ILE A 87 11.59 -1.13 3.66
C ILE A 87 10.79 -2.44 3.75
N GLY A 88 10.70 -3.01 4.95
CA GLY A 88 9.83 -4.17 5.19
C GLY A 88 8.35 -3.77 5.15
N LEU A 89 7.47 -4.72 4.85
CA LEU A 89 6.03 -4.46 4.86
C LEU A 89 5.55 -4.01 6.25
N GLU A 90 5.99 -4.69 7.32
CA GLU A 90 5.58 -4.36 8.69
C GLU A 90 5.97 -2.93 9.09
N ASP A 91 7.21 -2.53 8.80
CA ASP A 91 7.70 -1.17 9.05
C ASP A 91 6.93 -0.13 8.22
N PHE A 92 6.65 -0.44 6.96
CA PHE A 92 5.86 0.44 6.10
C PHE A 92 4.44 0.65 6.65
N LEU A 93 3.76 -0.43 7.05
CA LEU A 93 2.41 -0.34 7.59
C LEU A 93 2.39 0.45 8.90
N ALA A 94 3.38 0.24 9.77
CA ALA A 94 3.51 0.99 11.01
C ALA A 94 3.70 2.50 10.75
N ALA A 95 4.58 2.86 9.81
CA ALA A 95 4.81 4.26 9.43
C ALA A 95 3.56 4.90 8.81
N ALA A 96 2.82 4.16 7.99
CA ALA A 96 1.56 4.59 7.39
C ALA A 96 0.37 4.60 8.38
N GLY A 97 0.51 4.04 9.59
CA GLY A 97 -0.63 3.84 10.48
C GLY A 97 -1.69 2.88 9.92
N LEU A 98 -1.27 1.96 9.05
CA LEU A 98 -2.08 0.87 8.49
C LEU A 98 -1.87 -0.41 9.30
N VAL A 99 -2.86 -1.31 9.26
CA VAL A 99 -2.79 -2.61 9.93
C VAL A 99 -3.35 -3.70 9.03
N LEU A 100 -2.90 -4.95 9.23
CA LEU A 100 -3.52 -6.10 8.57
C LEU A 100 -4.84 -6.44 9.26
N ALA A 101 -5.87 -6.72 8.47
CA ALA A 101 -7.11 -7.29 8.96
C ALA A 101 -6.86 -8.71 9.52
N PRO A 102 -7.66 -9.19 10.49
CA PRO A 102 -7.59 -10.58 10.91
C PRO A 102 -7.85 -11.51 9.72
N GLY A 103 -6.93 -12.45 9.46
CA GLY A 103 -7.00 -13.35 8.31
C GLY A 103 -6.58 -12.72 6.98
N ALA A 104 -5.91 -11.55 7.00
CA ALA A 104 -5.39 -10.93 5.80
C ALA A 104 -4.45 -11.87 5.04
N THR A 105 -4.54 -11.83 3.70
CA THR A 105 -3.65 -12.61 2.84
C THR A 105 -2.43 -11.78 2.48
N VAL A 106 -1.26 -12.24 2.92
CA VAL A 106 0.04 -11.71 2.50
C VAL A 106 0.81 -12.90 1.91
N PRO A 107 0.86 -13.05 0.57
CA PRO A 107 1.61 -14.13 -0.02
C PRO A 107 3.09 -13.91 0.29
N GLU A 108 3.76 -14.98 0.72
CA GLU A 108 5.20 -14.95 0.92
C GLU A 108 5.88 -14.59 -0.41
N PRO A 109 6.83 -13.64 -0.41
CA PRO A 109 7.52 -13.31 -1.63
C PRO A 109 8.31 -14.54 -2.12
N PRO A 110 8.31 -14.84 -3.44
CA PRO A 110 8.82 -16.09 -3.98
C PRO A 110 10.34 -16.30 -3.78
N TRP A 111 11.08 -15.29 -3.30
CA TRP A 111 12.52 -15.34 -3.10
C TRP A 111 12.95 -15.85 -1.70
N HIS A 112 12.02 -16.13 -0.78
CA HIS A 112 12.32 -16.80 0.50
C HIS A 112 12.41 -18.33 0.40
N ALA A 113 12.12 -18.93 -0.75
CA ALA A 113 12.27 -20.37 -0.98
C ALA A 113 13.73 -20.86 -1.12
N VAL A 114 14.74 -20.01 -0.93
CA VAL A 114 16.17 -20.38 -1.02
C VAL A 114 16.96 -20.08 0.27
N ARG A 115 16.47 -20.55 1.42
CA ARG A 115 17.32 -20.71 2.61
C ARG A 115 17.16 -22.08 3.25
N SER A 116 17.71 -23.08 2.58
CA SER A 116 18.20 -24.39 3.06
C SER A 116 18.74 -25.03 1.78
N GLU A 117 20.02 -25.27 1.56
CA GLU A 117 20.89 -26.14 2.36
C GLU A 117 22.36 -25.69 2.17
N ALA A 118 23.08 -25.51 3.27
CA ALA A 118 24.53 -25.61 3.27
C ALA A 118 24.88 -26.56 4.42
N GLY A 119 25.07 -27.83 4.05
CA GLY A 119 25.79 -28.81 4.86
C GLY A 119 27.29 -28.70 4.65
#